data_AF-A0AAV1FV44-F1
#
_entry.id   AF-A0AAV1FV44-F1
#
_cell.length_a   1.000
_cell.length_b   1.000
_cell.length_c   1.000
_cell.angle_alpha   90.00
_cell.angle_beta   90.00
_cell.angle_gamma   90.00
#
_symmetry.space_group_name_H-M   'P 1'
#
loop_
_entity.id
_entity.type
_entity.pdbx_description
1 polymer ?
#
loop_
_entity_poly.entity_id
_entity_poly.type
_entity_poly.pdbx_seq_one_letter_code
_entity_poly.pdbx_strand_id
1 'polypeptide(L)'
;MAGWGGFFVSLLNYKTEKYVIAENRKIGILFRLYQLAVLGYIIGWVFVVKKGYQEREEAIQTSVITKLKGVTLTNSSETGLHLWSSEDYVIPPNGEQVFFVVTNYIETPNQRLEFCAESYKVPDGRCQSDDDCPAGEAVIAGNGIKTGVCLNSTGTCEIHAWCPVEYSKRPTEPLLNEAENFTIYIKNFIRFPKFEFSKSNVLETSNDSYLKKCSFDRNYNPYCPIFRLGDLVSWTGNDFQEMATKGGSVGILIEWDCDLDKDASLCKPEYSFTRLDVNVNNSVTSGYNFRYARYYKNESGESYRDLYKVYGIRFDIMINGKAGKFNIIPTIIAIGSGVALLGVGAFVCDMILLYMMNTSSLYRERKFEIINFKKEKDKPKEGKSGHRERRSRKPHAEKDAENSIKKLEEETCSPAENQQPPDKRGPTIPRNTGQRYTILSPQGAEARHHITFSSDA
;
A
#
# COMPACT_ATOMS: atom_id res chain seq x y z
N MET A 1 -38.50 46.12 20.49
CA MET A 1 -37.58 45.20 19.77
C MET A 1 -38.33 44.52 18.62
N ALA A 2 -38.50 45.17 17.47
CA ALA A 2 -39.36 44.65 16.39
C ALA A 2 -38.67 43.75 15.35
N GLY A 3 -37.33 43.81 15.22
CA GLY A 3 -36.60 43.07 14.19
C GLY A 3 -36.44 41.56 14.45
N TRP A 4 -36.45 41.12 15.71
CA TRP A 4 -36.02 39.76 16.05
C TRP A 4 -37.07 38.68 15.72
N GLY A 5 -38.36 39.00 15.89
CA GLY A 5 -39.46 38.07 15.56
C GLY A 5 -39.50 37.71 14.07
N GLY A 6 -39.27 38.69 13.18
CA GLY A 6 -39.16 38.43 11.74
C GLY A 6 -37.96 37.56 11.37
N PHE A 7 -36.86 37.66 12.10
CA PHE A 7 -35.69 36.80 11.92
C PHE A 7 -35.96 35.36 12.36
N PHE A 8 -36.55 35.14 13.54
CA PHE A 8 -36.92 33.80 14.01
C PHE A 8 -37.97 33.11 13.13
N VAL A 9 -38.99 33.84 12.66
CA VAL A 9 -39.94 33.28 11.67
C VAL A 9 -39.22 32.97 10.36
N SER A 10 -38.26 33.80 9.92
CA SER A 10 -37.48 33.51 8.72
C SER A 10 -36.51 32.33 8.84
N LEU A 11 -36.12 31.92 10.05
CA LEU A 11 -35.35 30.69 10.28
C LEU A 11 -36.20 29.42 10.14
N LEU A 12 -37.52 29.52 10.27
CA LEU A 12 -38.46 28.40 10.12
C LEU A 12 -39.02 28.26 8.68
N ASN A 13 -38.56 29.08 7.74
CA ASN A 13 -38.98 29.02 6.33
C ASN A 13 -38.36 27.82 5.58
N TYR A 14 -39.10 26.71 5.50
CA TYR A 14 -38.73 25.59 4.64
C TYR A 14 -38.88 25.95 3.15
N LYS A 15 -37.75 25.95 2.41
CA LYS A 15 -37.72 26.17 0.95
C LYS A 15 -37.74 24.83 0.21
N THR A 16 -38.73 24.63 -0.64
CA THR A 16 -38.85 23.46 -1.55
C THR A 16 -38.64 23.87 -3.01
N GLU A 17 -38.22 22.94 -3.87
CA GLU A 17 -38.03 23.15 -5.30
C GLU A 17 -39.29 22.82 -6.12
N LYS A 18 -39.50 23.55 -7.23
CA LYS A 18 -40.64 23.34 -8.12
C LYS A 18 -40.25 22.46 -9.31
N TYR A 19 -40.47 21.16 -9.17
CA TYR A 19 -40.18 20.16 -10.20
C TYR A 19 -41.03 20.33 -11.46
N VAL A 20 -40.47 19.94 -12.61
CA VAL A 20 -41.17 19.83 -13.90
C VAL A 20 -41.18 18.36 -14.32
N ILE A 21 -42.37 17.77 -14.43
CA ILE A 21 -42.53 16.38 -14.87
C ILE A 21 -42.54 16.34 -16.40
N ALA A 22 -41.65 15.53 -16.98
CA ALA A 22 -41.53 15.35 -18.42
C ALA A 22 -42.09 13.98 -18.84
N GLU A 23 -43.30 13.97 -19.41
CA GLU A 23 -43.99 12.77 -19.88
C GLU A 23 -43.39 12.24 -21.20
N ASN A 24 -42.16 11.72 -21.14
CA ASN A 24 -41.49 11.15 -22.30
C ASN A 24 -41.02 9.71 -22.03
N ARG A 25 -41.69 8.74 -22.66
CA ARG A 25 -41.45 7.30 -22.44
C ARG A 25 -40.02 6.87 -22.78
N LYS A 26 -39.36 7.51 -23.75
CA LYS A 26 -37.95 7.19 -24.11
C LYS A 26 -36.97 7.65 -23.02
N ILE A 27 -37.10 8.88 -22.55
CA ILE A 27 -36.25 9.43 -21.47
C ILE A 27 -36.51 8.68 -20.16
N GLY A 28 -37.79 8.38 -19.86
CA GLY A 28 -38.17 7.61 -18.67
C GLY A 28 -37.53 6.22 -18.65
N ILE A 29 -37.52 5.50 -19.78
CA ILE A 29 -36.83 4.19 -19.89
C ILE A 29 -35.32 4.37 -19.70
N LEU A 30 -34.70 5.35 -20.38
CA LEU A 30 -33.26 5.62 -20.25
C LEU A 30 -32.84 5.92 -18.80
N PHE A 31 -33.59 6.78 -18.11
CA PHE A 31 -33.32 7.14 -16.72
C PHE A 31 -33.53 5.96 -15.76
N ARG A 32 -34.57 5.14 -15.97
CA ARG A 32 -34.78 3.91 -15.16
C ARG A 32 -33.70 2.85 -15.41
N LEU A 33 -33.23 2.68 -16.65
CA LEU A 33 -32.10 1.80 -16.95
C LEU A 33 -30.81 2.29 -16.29
N TYR A 34 -30.53 3.60 -16.31
CA TYR A 34 -29.41 4.19 -15.58
C TYR A 34 -29.53 3.96 -14.07
N GLN A 35 -30.70 4.19 -13.47
CA GLN A 35 -30.94 3.93 -12.04
C GLN A 35 -30.70 2.46 -11.67
N LEU A 36 -31.16 1.52 -12.50
CA LEU A 36 -30.92 0.08 -12.30
C LEU A 36 -29.43 -0.28 -12.44
N ALA A 37 -28.71 0.31 -13.41
CA ALA A 37 -27.28 0.09 -13.59
C ALA A 37 -26.47 0.62 -12.39
N VAL A 38 -26.77 1.82 -11.89
CA VAL A 38 -26.12 2.38 -10.69
C VAL A 38 -26.47 1.56 -9.44
N LEU A 39 -27.72 1.15 -9.26
CA LEU A 39 -28.12 0.28 -8.15
C LEU A 39 -27.40 -1.07 -8.19
N GLY A 40 -27.29 -1.69 -9.37
CA GLY A 40 -26.54 -2.92 -9.60
C GLY A 40 -25.04 -2.77 -9.33
N TYR A 41 -24.43 -1.64 -9.71
CA TYR A 41 -23.05 -1.31 -9.37
C TYR A 41 -22.84 -1.16 -7.85
N ILE A 42 -23.73 -0.43 -7.17
CA ILE A 42 -23.64 -0.23 -5.72
C ILE A 42 -23.77 -1.57 -4.98
N ILE A 43 -24.81 -2.35 -5.27
CA ILE A 43 -25.03 -3.64 -4.58
C ILE A 43 -23.95 -4.66 -4.96
N GLY A 44 -23.68 -4.85 -6.25
CA GLY A 44 -22.75 -5.87 -6.74
C GLY A 44 -21.28 -5.53 -6.50
N TRP A 45 -20.82 -4.36 -6.93
CA TRP A 45 -19.40 -4.01 -6.84
C TRP A 45 -19.03 -3.43 -5.48
N VAL A 46 -19.77 -2.43 -4.98
CA VAL A 46 -19.40 -1.73 -3.74
C VAL A 46 -19.70 -2.60 -2.51
N PHE A 47 -20.91 -3.16 -2.41
CA PHE A 47 -21.30 -3.98 -1.26
C PHE A 47 -20.82 -5.42 -1.36
N VAL A 48 -21.11 -6.18 -2.43
CA VAL A 48 -20.71 -7.61 -2.48
C VAL A 48 -19.21 -7.80 -2.76
N VAL A 49 -18.67 -7.27 -3.86
CA VAL A 49 -17.26 -7.54 -4.24
C VAL A 49 -16.26 -6.78 -3.35
N LYS A 50 -16.46 -5.49 -3.10
CA LYS A 50 -15.52 -4.67 -2.30
C LYS A 50 -15.80 -4.69 -0.79
N LYS A 51 -16.90 -5.30 -0.34
CA LYS A 51 -17.36 -5.31 1.07
C LYS A 51 -17.37 -3.93 1.72
N GLY A 52 -17.91 -2.93 1.03
CA GLY A 52 -17.97 -1.53 1.51
C GLY A 52 -18.81 -1.31 2.78
N TYR A 53 -19.51 -2.34 3.27
CA TYR A 53 -20.17 -2.37 4.58
C TYR A 53 -19.23 -2.72 5.75
N GLN A 54 -18.04 -3.26 5.45
CA GLN A 54 -17.05 -3.63 6.44
C GLN A 54 -16.08 -2.49 6.71
N GLU A 55 -15.83 -2.25 7.99
CA GLU A 55 -14.58 -1.65 8.40
C GLU A 55 -13.45 -2.67 8.30
N ARG A 56 -12.22 -2.21 8.03
CA ARG A 56 -11.05 -3.06 7.86
C ARG A 56 -9.93 -2.72 8.84
N GLU A 57 -9.12 -3.73 9.13
CA GLU A 57 -7.84 -3.62 9.83
C GLU A 57 -6.79 -4.46 9.09
N GLU A 58 -5.69 -3.83 8.71
CA GLU A 58 -4.52 -4.45 8.06
C GLU A 58 -3.27 -4.37 8.97
N ALA A 59 -3.38 -3.66 10.10
CA ALA A 59 -2.36 -3.54 11.13
C ALA A 59 -2.43 -4.72 12.11
N ILE A 60 -2.12 -5.92 11.61
CA ILE A 60 -2.16 -7.17 12.38
C ILE A 60 -1.01 -7.23 13.40
N GLN A 61 -1.31 -7.61 14.65
CA GLN A 61 -0.31 -7.98 15.65
C GLN A 61 -0.02 -9.47 15.53
N THR A 62 1.26 -9.84 15.47
CA THR A 62 1.69 -11.23 15.23
C THR A 62 2.70 -11.68 16.27
N SER A 63 2.68 -12.98 16.57
CA SER A 63 3.76 -13.67 17.30
C SER A 63 4.04 -14.99 16.60
N VAL A 64 5.32 -15.36 16.54
CA VAL A 64 5.82 -16.58 15.90
C VAL A 64 6.70 -17.30 16.90
N ILE A 65 6.50 -18.61 17.03
CA ILE A 65 7.37 -19.50 17.78
C ILE A 65 7.72 -20.66 16.84
N THR A 66 9.00 -20.77 16.50
CA THR A 66 9.54 -21.89 15.72
C THR A 66 10.20 -22.91 16.63
N LYS A 67 10.11 -24.20 16.28
CA LYS A 67 10.93 -25.25 16.88
C LYS A 67 11.24 -26.34 15.86
N LEU A 68 12.51 -26.52 15.55
CA LEU A 68 12.97 -27.58 14.66
C LEU A 68 13.21 -28.88 15.44
N LYS A 69 13.16 -30.00 14.72
CA LYS A 69 13.50 -31.35 15.18
C LYS A 69 14.07 -32.18 14.05
N GLY A 70 15.19 -32.84 14.35
CA GLY A 70 15.93 -33.70 13.45
C GLY A 70 17.33 -33.92 14.02
N VAL A 71 17.93 -35.07 13.74
CA VAL A 71 19.30 -35.39 14.13
C VAL A 71 19.99 -36.05 12.95
N THR A 72 21.29 -35.83 12.79
CA THR A 72 22.10 -36.54 11.78
C THR A 72 23.52 -36.80 12.29
N LEU A 73 24.20 -37.77 11.69
CA LEU A 73 25.57 -38.16 12.00
C LEU A 73 26.49 -37.80 10.84
N THR A 74 27.48 -36.95 11.11
CA THR A 74 28.57 -36.65 10.16
C THR A 74 29.82 -37.42 10.55
N ASN A 75 30.51 -38.02 9.59
CA ASN A 75 31.77 -38.73 9.82
C ASN A 75 32.91 -38.02 9.08
N SER A 76 33.73 -37.28 9.81
CA SER A 76 34.87 -36.51 9.31
C SER A 76 36.19 -37.21 9.64
N SER A 77 37.20 -37.09 8.78
CA SER A 77 38.55 -37.59 9.07
C SER A 77 39.28 -36.83 10.18
N GLU A 78 38.83 -35.61 10.50
CA GLU A 78 39.46 -34.74 11.51
C GLU A 78 38.73 -34.80 12.85
N THR A 79 37.40 -34.64 12.83
CA THR A 79 36.53 -34.62 14.04
C THR A 79 35.85 -35.97 14.35
N GLY A 80 36.03 -36.98 13.50
CA GLY A 80 35.42 -38.30 13.69
C GLY A 80 33.91 -38.32 13.49
N LEU A 81 33.22 -39.19 14.23
CA LEU A 81 31.76 -39.31 14.22
C LEU A 81 31.13 -38.25 15.15
N HIS A 82 30.45 -37.27 14.58
CA HIS A 82 29.77 -36.19 15.29
C HIS A 82 28.25 -36.27 15.11
N LEU A 83 27.49 -36.05 16.19
CA LEU A 83 26.03 -36.01 16.19
C LEU A 83 25.55 -34.56 16.17
N TRP A 84 24.86 -34.18 15.11
CA TRP A 84 24.22 -32.87 14.98
C TRP A 84 22.79 -32.91 15.51
N SER A 85 22.48 -32.05 16.47
CA SER A 85 21.11 -31.83 16.99
C SER A 85 20.60 -30.43 16.65
N SER A 86 19.31 -30.16 16.94
CA SER A 86 18.68 -28.84 16.73
C SER A 86 19.40 -27.68 17.41
N GLU A 87 20.20 -27.98 18.43
CA GLU A 87 20.99 -27.02 19.20
C GLU A 87 22.32 -26.65 18.51
N ASP A 88 22.76 -27.44 17.51
CA ASP A 88 23.98 -27.21 16.73
C ASP A 88 23.72 -26.59 15.36
N TYR A 89 22.70 -27.08 14.63
CA TYR A 89 22.44 -26.64 13.26
C TYR A 89 21.44 -25.46 13.14
N VAL A 90 20.79 -25.02 14.22
CA VAL A 90 19.80 -23.92 14.18
C VAL A 90 20.37 -22.63 14.76
N ILE A 91 20.40 -21.57 13.95
CA ILE A 91 20.96 -20.27 14.34
C ILE A 91 19.98 -19.14 13.96
N PRO A 92 19.52 -18.29 14.90
CA PRO A 92 19.64 -18.42 16.36
C PRO A 92 18.75 -19.56 16.91
N PRO A 93 19.10 -20.18 18.05
CA PRO A 93 18.30 -21.25 18.66
C PRO A 93 17.03 -20.77 19.36
N ASN A 94 16.77 -19.45 19.38
CA ASN A 94 15.71 -18.80 20.15
C ASN A 94 14.26 -19.15 19.73
N GLY A 95 14.06 -19.75 18.55
CA GLY A 95 12.73 -20.05 18.02
C GLY A 95 12.01 -18.85 17.41
N GLU A 96 12.76 -17.92 16.82
CA GLU A 96 12.27 -16.66 16.24
C GLU A 96 11.59 -16.81 14.87
N GLN A 97 11.13 -15.68 14.32
CA GLN A 97 10.48 -15.56 13.01
C GLN A 97 11.45 -15.79 11.83
N VAL A 98 12.76 -15.60 12.04
CA VAL A 98 13.83 -15.90 11.09
C VAL A 98 14.77 -16.91 11.74
N PHE A 99 15.11 -17.97 11.01
CA PHE A 99 16.05 -19.00 11.47
C PHE A 99 16.89 -19.54 10.31
N PHE A 100 18.11 -19.95 10.60
CA PHE A 100 19.03 -20.57 9.66
C PHE A 100 19.28 -22.02 10.03
N VAL A 101 19.26 -22.90 9.03
CA VAL A 101 19.57 -24.33 9.15
C VAL A 101 20.91 -24.59 8.45
N VAL A 102 21.93 -24.98 9.22
CA VAL A 102 23.21 -25.48 8.67
C VAL A 102 22.95 -26.75 7.88
N THR A 103 23.40 -26.80 6.63
CA THR A 103 23.31 -27.98 5.74
C THR A 103 24.66 -28.47 5.25
N ASN A 104 25.67 -27.59 5.25
CA ASN A 104 27.05 -27.91 4.87
C ASN A 104 27.99 -26.99 5.63
N TYR A 105 29.20 -27.44 5.98
CA TYR A 105 30.13 -26.64 6.76
C TYR A 105 31.59 -26.88 6.39
N ILE A 106 32.41 -25.91 6.78
CA ILE A 106 33.86 -26.02 6.87
C ILE A 106 34.19 -25.82 8.35
N GLU A 107 34.97 -26.73 8.90
CA GLU A 107 35.57 -26.65 10.22
C GLU A 107 37.06 -26.26 10.05
N THR A 108 37.62 -25.55 11.01
CA THR A 108 39.06 -25.31 11.12
C THR A 108 39.36 -25.34 12.62
N PRO A 109 39.67 -26.53 13.17
CA PRO A 109 39.73 -26.76 14.60
C PRO A 109 41.06 -26.29 15.20
N ASN A 110 41.09 -26.13 16.53
CA ASN A 110 42.26 -25.82 17.33
C ASN A 110 43.04 -24.56 16.91
N GLN A 111 42.37 -23.54 16.36
CA GLN A 111 43.03 -22.27 16.02
C GLN A 111 43.59 -21.58 17.27
N ARG A 112 44.85 -21.13 17.18
CA ARG A 112 45.59 -20.41 18.23
C ARG A 112 46.05 -19.04 17.71
N LEU A 113 46.37 -18.11 18.60
CA LEU A 113 46.98 -16.82 18.24
C LEU A 113 48.49 -17.02 18.05
N GLU A 114 48.90 -17.19 16.80
CA GLU A 114 50.28 -17.53 16.41
C GLU A 114 50.64 -16.79 15.10
N PHE A 115 51.79 -17.13 14.52
CA PHE A 115 52.24 -16.62 13.21
C PHE A 115 52.11 -17.72 12.15
N CYS A 116 51.50 -17.41 11.01
CA CYS A 116 51.32 -18.36 9.91
C CYS A 116 51.11 -17.68 8.56
N ALA A 117 51.15 -18.45 7.47
CA ALA A 117 50.90 -17.96 6.12
C ALA A 117 49.43 -17.52 5.92
N GLU A 118 49.23 -16.34 5.32
CA GLU A 118 47.92 -15.94 4.82
C GLU A 118 47.46 -16.84 3.67
N SER A 119 46.15 -16.97 3.49
CA SER A 119 45.53 -17.75 2.42
C SER A 119 45.76 -17.10 1.05
N TYR A 120 46.32 -17.85 0.10
CA TYR A 120 46.53 -17.41 -1.30
C TYR A 120 45.24 -16.96 -2.02
N LYS A 121 44.05 -17.23 -1.45
CA LYS A 121 42.77 -16.69 -1.92
C LYS A 121 42.62 -15.17 -1.71
N VAL A 122 43.35 -14.60 -0.75
CA VAL A 122 43.36 -13.16 -0.41
C VAL A 122 44.39 -12.45 -1.29
N PRO A 123 44.02 -11.50 -2.16
CA PRO A 123 44.97 -10.87 -3.09
C PRO A 123 46.08 -10.07 -2.40
N ASP A 124 45.74 -9.29 -1.37
CA ASP A 124 46.67 -8.49 -0.55
C ASP A 124 47.56 -9.34 0.40
N GLY A 125 47.23 -10.63 0.52
CA GLY A 125 48.06 -11.59 1.25
C GLY A 125 49.18 -12.21 0.42
N ARG A 126 49.30 -11.90 -0.88
CA ARG A 126 50.29 -12.48 -1.80
C ARG A 126 51.55 -11.62 -1.89
N CYS A 127 52.70 -12.27 -2.01
CA CYS A 127 54.00 -11.61 -2.08
C CYS A 127 54.96 -12.35 -3.02
N GLN A 128 56.01 -11.65 -3.44
CA GLN A 128 57.22 -12.21 -4.07
C GLN A 128 58.48 -11.88 -3.26
N SER A 129 58.40 -10.89 -2.37
CA SER A 129 59.47 -10.34 -1.55
C SER A 129 58.93 -9.85 -0.20
N ASP A 130 59.80 -9.68 0.78
CA ASP A 130 59.43 -9.15 2.11
C ASP A 130 58.89 -7.72 2.02
N ASP A 131 59.32 -6.93 1.03
CA ASP A 131 58.84 -5.56 0.74
C ASP A 131 57.34 -5.51 0.37
N ASP A 132 56.76 -6.62 -0.12
CA ASP A 132 55.31 -6.74 -0.38
C ASP A 132 54.47 -6.90 0.91
N CYS A 133 55.13 -7.15 2.05
CA CYS A 133 54.51 -7.56 3.31
C CYS A 133 54.72 -6.53 4.45
N PRO A 134 54.38 -5.24 4.29
CA PRO A 134 54.70 -4.17 5.25
C PRO A 134 54.26 -4.49 6.68
N ALA A 135 55.24 -4.51 7.58
CA ALA A 135 55.05 -4.96 8.97
C ALA A 135 54.07 -4.07 9.75
N GLY A 136 53.08 -4.70 10.39
CA GLY A 136 52.07 -4.02 11.20
C GLY A 136 50.81 -3.60 10.42
N GLU A 137 50.76 -3.76 9.10
CA GLU A 137 49.54 -3.52 8.31
C GLU A 137 48.58 -4.72 8.38
N ALA A 138 47.27 -4.44 8.49
CA ALA A 138 46.23 -5.47 8.45
C ALA A 138 45.92 -5.87 7.00
N VAL A 139 45.85 -7.18 6.72
CA VAL A 139 45.60 -7.66 5.35
C VAL A 139 44.17 -7.30 4.91
N ILE A 140 44.05 -6.62 3.76
CA ILE A 140 42.78 -6.16 3.20
C ILE A 140 41.93 -7.37 2.81
N ALA A 141 40.81 -7.54 3.51
CA ALA A 141 39.93 -8.73 3.44
C ALA A 141 40.63 -10.07 3.75
N GLY A 142 41.73 -10.03 4.51
CA GLY A 142 42.44 -11.19 5.04
C GLY A 142 42.04 -11.55 6.48
N ASN A 143 42.94 -12.25 7.17
CA ASN A 143 42.70 -12.92 8.45
C ASN A 143 43.56 -12.39 9.63
N GLY A 144 44.53 -11.50 9.37
CA GLY A 144 45.47 -11.03 10.39
C GLY A 144 46.33 -9.82 9.96
N ILE A 145 47.43 -9.61 10.68
CA ILE A 145 48.35 -8.47 10.52
C ILE A 145 49.69 -8.97 9.97
N LYS A 146 50.17 -8.36 8.87
CA LYS A 146 51.44 -8.69 8.19
C LYS A 146 52.63 -8.52 9.14
N THR A 147 53.55 -9.49 9.20
CA THR A 147 54.71 -9.45 10.14
C THR A 147 55.93 -8.72 9.60
N GLY A 148 56.05 -8.57 8.28
CA GLY A 148 57.27 -8.13 7.60
C GLY A 148 57.94 -9.23 6.74
N VAL A 149 57.39 -10.45 6.68
CA VAL A 149 58.03 -11.61 6.04
C VAL A 149 57.15 -12.22 4.95
N CYS A 150 57.74 -12.53 3.79
CA CYS A 150 57.14 -13.26 2.69
C CYS A 150 57.52 -14.75 2.73
N LEU A 151 56.54 -15.64 2.80
CA LEU A 151 56.77 -17.08 2.87
C LEU A 151 56.87 -17.68 1.46
N ASN A 152 58.11 -17.84 0.99
CA ASN A 152 58.45 -18.42 -0.32
C ASN A 152 57.84 -19.81 -0.60
N SER A 153 57.42 -20.55 0.43
CA SER A 153 56.74 -21.85 0.30
C SER A 153 55.27 -21.76 -0.12
N THR A 154 54.60 -20.63 0.16
CA THR A 154 53.18 -20.38 -0.15
C THR A 154 52.96 -19.20 -1.10
N GLY A 155 53.97 -18.33 -1.29
CA GLY A 155 53.83 -17.08 -2.03
C GLY A 155 52.91 -16.08 -1.32
N THR A 156 52.86 -16.13 0.02
CA THR A 156 51.99 -15.29 0.85
C THR A 156 52.73 -14.74 2.06
N CYS A 157 52.28 -13.57 2.54
CA CYS A 157 52.82 -12.95 3.74
C CYS A 157 52.57 -13.84 4.96
N GLU A 158 53.54 -13.86 5.87
CA GLU A 158 53.31 -14.28 7.25
C GLU A 158 52.44 -13.23 7.96
N ILE A 159 51.45 -13.72 8.71
CA ILE A 159 50.53 -12.90 9.49
C ILE A 159 50.45 -13.38 10.94
N HIS A 160 50.33 -12.43 11.87
CA HIS A 160 49.86 -12.69 13.21
C HIS A 160 48.34 -12.84 13.18
N ALA A 161 47.83 -14.03 13.46
CA ALA A 161 46.44 -14.40 13.18
C ALA A 161 45.94 -15.56 14.05
N TRP A 162 44.68 -15.95 13.84
CA TRP A 162 44.17 -17.24 14.30
C TRP A 162 44.62 -18.34 13.34
N CYS A 163 45.69 -19.03 13.72
CA CYS A 163 46.42 -20.02 12.93
C CYS A 163 46.03 -21.46 13.34
N PRO A 164 45.90 -22.40 12.39
CA PRO A 164 46.01 -22.22 10.94
C PRO A 164 44.80 -21.46 10.36
N VAL A 165 45.04 -20.65 9.31
CA VAL A 165 43.98 -19.97 8.53
C VAL A 165 43.05 -20.99 7.85
N GLU A 166 41.80 -20.62 7.54
CA GLU A 166 40.78 -21.43 6.86
C GLU A 166 41.30 -22.12 5.58
N TYR A 167 41.85 -23.32 5.73
CA TYR A 167 42.39 -24.13 4.64
C TYR A 167 41.37 -25.19 4.21
N SER A 168 40.52 -24.85 3.25
CA SER A 168 39.63 -25.84 2.64
C SER A 168 39.09 -25.46 1.27
N LYS A 169 38.80 -26.50 0.50
CA LYS A 169 37.87 -26.52 -0.64
C LYS A 169 36.48 -26.77 -0.05
N ARG A 170 35.43 -26.08 -0.52
CA ARG A 170 34.06 -26.37 -0.08
C ARG A 170 33.71 -27.83 -0.41
N PRO A 171 33.09 -28.61 0.50
CA PRO A 171 32.55 -29.92 0.16
C PRO A 171 31.60 -29.79 -1.05
N THR A 172 31.77 -30.67 -2.04
CA THR A 172 30.96 -30.67 -3.28
C THR A 172 29.50 -31.05 -2.99
N GLU A 173 29.30 -31.92 -2.00
CA GLU A 173 28.03 -32.44 -1.52
C GLU A 173 27.73 -31.87 -0.13
N PRO A 174 26.45 -31.82 0.32
CA PRO A 174 26.08 -31.25 1.60
C PRO A 174 26.34 -32.26 2.74
N LEU A 175 27.17 -31.89 3.72
CA LEU A 175 27.51 -32.77 4.84
C LEU A 175 26.30 -33.19 5.70
N LEU A 176 25.24 -32.38 5.75
CA LEU A 176 23.97 -32.69 6.43
C LEU A 176 22.84 -32.86 5.40
N ASN A 177 23.02 -33.76 4.43
CA ASN A 177 22.01 -34.11 3.42
C ASN A 177 20.64 -34.53 4.03
N GLU A 178 20.67 -35.26 5.16
CA GLU A 178 19.50 -35.67 5.95
C GLU A 178 18.69 -34.50 6.53
N ALA A 179 19.21 -33.26 6.49
CA ALA A 179 18.44 -32.08 6.90
C ALA A 179 17.15 -31.91 6.07
N GLU A 180 17.07 -32.50 4.87
CA GLU A 180 15.84 -32.57 4.07
C GLU A 180 14.68 -33.24 4.84
N ASN A 181 15.00 -34.26 5.66
CA ASN A 181 14.05 -35.03 6.46
C ASN A 181 13.71 -34.39 7.80
N PHE A 182 14.35 -33.28 8.16
CA PHE A 182 14.07 -32.58 9.42
C PHE A 182 12.71 -31.89 9.37
N THR A 183 12.13 -31.65 10.54
CA THR A 183 10.80 -31.06 10.69
C THR A 183 10.88 -29.74 11.45
N ILE A 184 10.03 -28.79 11.07
CA ILE A 184 9.80 -27.56 11.83
C ILE A 184 8.35 -27.47 12.28
N TYR A 185 8.16 -27.22 13.57
CA TYR A 185 6.92 -26.74 14.16
C TYR A 185 6.87 -25.21 14.07
N ILE A 186 5.90 -24.65 13.36
CA ILE A 186 5.65 -23.21 13.27
C ILE A 186 4.31 -22.90 13.96
N LYS A 187 4.37 -22.23 15.12
CA LYS A 187 3.18 -21.68 15.77
C LYS A 187 3.11 -20.18 15.52
N ASN A 188 2.07 -19.76 14.81
CA ASN A 188 1.75 -18.35 14.59
C ASN A 188 0.46 -17.99 15.33
N PHE A 189 0.56 -16.98 16.20
CA PHE A 189 -0.59 -16.29 16.77
C PHE A 189 -0.81 -14.97 16.01
N ILE A 190 -2.07 -14.65 15.75
CA ILE A 190 -2.51 -13.36 15.22
C ILE A 190 -3.48 -12.68 16.17
N ARG A 191 -3.46 -11.34 16.18
CA ARG A 191 -4.48 -10.49 16.79
C ARG A 191 -4.78 -9.31 15.88
N PHE A 192 -6.06 -9.00 15.74
CA PHE A 192 -6.60 -7.80 15.10
C PHE A 192 -7.16 -6.90 16.22
N PRO A 193 -6.36 -5.95 16.75
CA PRO A 193 -6.69 -5.22 17.97
C PRO A 193 -8.00 -4.45 17.90
N LYS A 194 -8.31 -3.82 16.76
CA LYS A 194 -9.52 -3.01 16.55
C LYS A 194 -10.82 -3.82 16.62
N PHE A 195 -10.74 -5.12 16.34
CA PHE A 195 -11.88 -6.04 16.40
C PHE A 195 -11.84 -6.99 17.60
N GLU A 196 -10.83 -6.83 18.47
CA GLU A 196 -10.48 -7.70 19.61
C GLU A 196 -10.36 -9.20 19.28
N PHE A 197 -10.19 -9.54 18.00
CA PHE A 197 -10.11 -10.91 17.52
C PHE A 197 -8.68 -11.44 17.62
N SER A 198 -8.50 -12.68 18.08
CA SER A 198 -7.22 -13.39 18.05
C SER A 198 -7.39 -14.85 17.66
N LYS A 199 -6.45 -15.40 16.88
CA LYS A 199 -6.46 -16.81 16.46
C LYS A 199 -5.04 -17.38 16.35
N SER A 200 -4.95 -18.71 16.37
CA SER A 200 -3.73 -19.50 16.16
C SER A 200 -3.83 -20.27 14.84
N ASN A 201 -2.69 -20.48 14.15
CA ASN A 201 -2.64 -21.34 12.96
C ASN A 201 -2.86 -22.84 13.28
N VAL A 202 -2.54 -23.26 14.51
CA VAL A 202 -2.73 -24.63 15.00
C VAL A 202 -4.21 -24.92 15.22
N LEU A 203 -4.69 -26.07 14.74
CA LEU A 203 -6.04 -26.58 15.02
C LEU A 203 -6.32 -26.67 16.54
N GLU A 204 -7.42 -26.07 16.97
CA GLU A 204 -7.96 -26.24 18.33
C GLU A 204 -8.61 -27.63 18.45
N THR A 205 -7.93 -28.55 19.13
CA THR A 205 -8.40 -29.93 19.31
C THR A 205 -7.97 -30.48 20.68
N SER A 206 -8.80 -31.35 21.26
CA SER A 206 -8.53 -32.09 22.50
C SER A 206 -7.68 -33.35 22.29
N ASN A 207 -7.17 -33.59 21.08
CA ASN A 207 -6.42 -34.79 20.74
C ASN A 207 -4.90 -34.59 20.84
N ASP A 208 -4.31 -34.96 21.99
CA ASP A 208 -2.86 -34.95 22.27
C ASP A 208 -1.99 -35.77 21.29
N SER A 209 -2.59 -36.62 20.44
CA SER A 209 -1.88 -37.37 19.41
C SER A 209 -1.79 -36.64 18.06
N TYR A 210 -2.56 -35.56 17.84
CA TYR A 210 -2.57 -34.79 16.59
C TYR A 210 -1.19 -34.25 16.23
N LEU A 211 -0.59 -33.46 17.14
CA LEU A 211 0.76 -32.88 16.97
C LEU A 211 1.91 -33.91 17.05
N LYS A 212 1.60 -35.20 17.23
CA LYS A 212 2.57 -36.30 17.22
C LYS A 212 2.53 -37.12 15.91
N LYS A 213 1.56 -36.84 15.03
CA LYS A 213 1.29 -37.64 13.81
C LYS A 213 0.99 -36.79 12.57
N CYS A 214 0.56 -35.55 12.71
CA CYS A 214 0.28 -34.71 11.55
C CYS A 214 1.58 -34.26 10.85
N SER A 215 1.52 -34.20 9.53
CA SER A 215 2.39 -33.38 8.69
C SER A 215 1.51 -32.41 7.91
N PHE A 216 2.01 -31.22 7.59
CA PHE A 216 1.30 -30.27 6.76
C PHE A 216 1.10 -30.82 5.34
N ASP A 217 -0.12 -30.69 4.85
CA ASP A 217 -0.46 -30.85 3.44
C ASP A 217 -1.57 -29.86 3.08
N ARG A 218 -1.45 -29.22 1.92
CA ARG A 218 -2.34 -28.13 1.49
C ARG A 218 -3.81 -28.57 1.31
N ASN A 219 -4.05 -29.85 1.02
CA ASN A 219 -5.36 -30.42 0.74
C ASN A 219 -5.89 -31.27 1.92
N TYR A 220 -5.03 -32.10 2.52
CA TYR A 220 -5.40 -33.08 3.54
C TYR A 220 -5.26 -32.55 4.98
N ASN A 221 -4.24 -31.73 5.28
CA ASN A 221 -3.90 -31.30 6.64
C ASN A 221 -3.48 -29.82 6.75
N PRO A 222 -4.27 -28.85 6.25
CA PRO A 222 -3.85 -27.44 6.17
C PRO A 222 -3.67 -26.73 7.53
N TYR A 223 -4.16 -27.31 8.62
CA TYR A 223 -3.98 -26.80 9.98
C TYR A 223 -2.86 -27.48 10.78
N CYS A 224 -2.11 -28.40 10.18
CA CYS A 224 -0.96 -29.00 10.86
C CYS A 224 0.21 -28.01 10.85
N PRO A 225 0.77 -27.62 12.02
CA PRO A 225 1.87 -26.66 12.09
C PRO A 225 3.26 -27.28 11.85
N ILE A 226 3.33 -28.53 11.37
CA ILE A 226 4.58 -29.29 11.24
C ILE A 226 4.90 -29.48 9.75
N PHE A 227 6.05 -28.97 9.32
CA PHE A 227 6.51 -28.99 7.92
C PHE A 227 7.85 -29.72 7.82
N ARG A 228 8.09 -30.49 6.76
CA ARG A 228 9.39 -31.10 6.44
C ARG A 228 10.25 -30.10 5.64
N LEU A 229 11.54 -30.00 5.93
CA LEU A 229 12.40 -28.96 5.32
C LEU A 229 12.59 -29.16 3.81
N GLY A 230 12.67 -30.41 3.34
CA GLY A 230 12.66 -30.73 1.91
C GLY A 230 11.41 -30.21 1.22
N ASP A 231 10.24 -30.45 1.81
CA ASP A 231 8.94 -30.07 1.26
C ASP A 231 8.84 -28.54 1.13
N LEU A 232 9.28 -27.79 2.15
CA LEU A 232 9.35 -26.32 2.14
C LEU A 232 10.15 -25.77 0.96
N VAL A 233 11.31 -26.36 0.64
CA VAL A 233 12.13 -25.95 -0.50
C VAL A 233 11.49 -26.39 -1.81
N SER A 234 10.93 -27.60 -1.88
CA SER A 234 10.27 -28.14 -3.07
C SER A 234 9.09 -27.29 -3.53
N TRP A 235 8.31 -26.72 -2.59
CA TRP A 235 7.18 -25.83 -2.91
C TRP A 235 7.62 -24.47 -3.46
N THR A 236 8.90 -24.11 -3.37
CA THR A 236 9.48 -22.96 -4.10
C THR A 236 9.87 -23.29 -5.54
N GLY A 237 9.78 -24.56 -5.95
CA GLY A 237 10.28 -25.03 -7.25
C GLY A 237 11.80 -25.20 -7.33
N ASN A 238 12.50 -25.28 -6.19
CA ASN A 238 13.94 -25.50 -6.10
C ASN A 238 14.24 -26.91 -5.53
N ASP A 239 15.41 -27.45 -5.84
CA ASP A 239 15.93 -28.66 -5.20
C ASP A 239 16.54 -28.36 -3.82
N PHE A 240 16.34 -29.26 -2.85
CA PHE A 240 16.89 -29.13 -1.51
C PHE A 240 18.41 -29.35 -1.51
N GLN A 241 18.90 -30.37 -2.20
CA GLN A 241 20.30 -30.79 -2.11
C GLN A 241 21.22 -29.77 -2.81
N GLU A 242 20.84 -29.20 -3.96
CA GLU A 242 21.58 -28.10 -4.59
C GLU A 242 21.63 -26.87 -3.66
N MET A 243 20.50 -26.46 -3.07
CA MET A 243 20.45 -25.34 -2.13
C MET A 243 21.29 -25.62 -0.88
N ALA A 244 21.31 -26.87 -0.40
CA ALA A 244 22.11 -27.31 0.74
C ALA A 244 23.63 -27.20 0.50
N THR A 245 24.11 -27.28 -0.76
CA THR A 245 25.55 -27.15 -1.08
C THR A 245 26.07 -25.72 -1.06
N LYS A 246 25.24 -24.73 -1.40
CA LYS A 246 25.60 -23.31 -1.54
C LYS A 246 25.03 -22.43 -0.42
N GLY A 247 24.02 -22.93 0.28
CA GLY A 247 23.07 -22.14 1.03
C GLY A 247 22.07 -21.39 0.13
N GLY A 248 21.06 -20.78 0.75
CA GLY A 248 20.03 -19.99 0.07
C GLY A 248 19.05 -19.37 1.07
N SER A 249 17.97 -18.76 0.60
CA SER A 249 16.93 -18.23 1.48
C SER A 249 15.51 -18.47 0.97
N VAL A 250 14.62 -18.90 1.88
CA VAL A 250 13.24 -19.29 1.60
C VAL A 250 12.28 -18.48 2.46
N GLY A 251 11.32 -17.82 1.81
CA GLY A 251 10.22 -17.12 2.44
C GLY A 251 9.04 -18.05 2.68
N ILE A 252 8.57 -18.13 3.93
CA ILE A 252 7.35 -18.83 4.33
C ILE A 252 6.28 -17.75 4.59
N LEU A 253 5.44 -17.47 3.61
CA LEU A 253 4.38 -16.46 3.71
C LEU A 253 3.09 -17.10 4.23
N ILE A 254 2.61 -16.60 5.36
CA ILE A 254 1.34 -16.95 6.00
C ILE A 254 0.38 -15.77 5.81
N GLU A 255 -0.70 -15.96 5.05
CA GLU A 255 -1.71 -14.94 4.81
C GLU A 255 -3.03 -15.24 5.55
N TRP A 256 -3.64 -14.20 6.10
CA TRP A 256 -4.90 -14.28 6.86
C TRP A 256 -5.92 -13.24 6.36
N ASP A 257 -6.68 -13.53 5.29
CA ASP A 257 -7.87 -12.73 4.91
C ASP A 257 -9.11 -13.24 5.66
N CYS A 258 -9.56 -12.49 6.67
CA CYS A 258 -10.53 -12.93 7.65
C CYS A 258 -11.81 -12.09 7.66
N ASP A 259 -12.92 -12.77 7.41
CA ASP A 259 -14.27 -12.20 7.29
C ASP A 259 -15.01 -12.36 8.63
N LEU A 260 -14.83 -11.40 9.54
CA LEU A 260 -15.28 -11.48 10.95
C LEU A 260 -16.79 -11.29 11.15
N ASP A 261 -17.55 -11.16 10.06
CA ASP A 261 -19.02 -11.28 10.04
C ASP A 261 -19.48 -12.74 9.88
N LYS A 262 -18.53 -13.67 9.68
CA LYS A 262 -18.74 -15.11 9.60
C LYS A 262 -18.13 -15.81 10.81
N ASP A 263 -18.38 -17.11 10.92
CA ASP A 263 -17.82 -17.91 12.00
C ASP A 263 -16.28 -17.92 12.01
N ALA A 264 -15.70 -17.86 13.21
CA ALA A 264 -14.26 -17.75 13.43
C ALA A 264 -13.47 -18.95 12.87
N SER A 265 -14.08 -20.12 12.67
CA SER A 265 -13.45 -21.28 12.02
C SER A 265 -13.01 -20.99 10.58
N LEU A 266 -13.74 -20.15 9.83
CA LEU A 266 -13.50 -19.86 8.42
C LEU A 266 -12.31 -18.91 8.18
N CYS A 267 -11.91 -18.14 9.18
CA CYS A 267 -10.65 -17.38 9.19
C CYS A 267 -9.48 -18.38 9.33
N LYS A 268 -8.83 -18.73 8.23
CA LYS A 268 -7.76 -19.75 8.16
C LYS A 268 -6.45 -19.15 7.64
N PRO A 269 -5.29 -19.71 8.01
CA PRO A 269 -4.02 -19.35 7.39
C PRO A 269 -3.95 -19.96 5.98
N GLU A 270 -3.50 -19.17 5.01
CA GLU A 270 -3.09 -19.66 3.70
C GLU A 270 -1.56 -19.58 3.58
N TYR A 271 -0.92 -20.70 3.24
CA TYR A 271 0.53 -20.80 3.16
C TYR A 271 1.02 -20.71 1.71
N SER A 272 2.06 -19.92 1.48
CA SER A 272 2.79 -19.88 0.22
C SER A 272 4.30 -19.78 0.48
N PHE A 273 5.07 -20.29 -0.47
CA PHE A 273 6.51 -20.51 -0.32
C PHE A 273 7.23 -19.90 -1.53
N THR A 274 8.29 -19.15 -1.28
CA THR A 274 9.10 -18.52 -2.34
C THR A 274 10.57 -18.59 -2.00
N ARG A 275 11.44 -18.58 -3.01
CA ARG A 275 12.87 -18.34 -2.80
C ARG A 275 13.12 -16.82 -2.77
N LEU A 276 13.96 -16.36 -1.84
CA LEU A 276 14.24 -14.94 -1.61
C LEU A 276 15.58 -14.50 -2.22
N ASP A 277 16.56 -15.41 -2.36
CA ASP A 277 17.87 -15.13 -2.95
C ASP A 277 17.92 -15.27 -4.49
N VAL A 278 16.79 -15.03 -5.17
CA VAL A 278 16.66 -15.16 -6.64
C VAL A 278 17.30 -13.95 -7.35
N ASN A 279 18.63 -13.96 -7.45
CA ASN A 279 19.35 -13.01 -8.30
C ASN A 279 19.11 -13.33 -9.78
N VAL A 280 18.39 -12.42 -10.47
CA VAL A 280 18.04 -12.52 -11.90
C VAL A 280 19.28 -12.67 -12.81
N ASN A 281 20.42 -12.10 -12.38
CA ASN A 281 21.71 -12.28 -13.04
C ASN A 281 22.61 -13.14 -12.14
N ASN A 282 23.12 -14.26 -12.68
CA ASN A 282 24.02 -15.20 -11.98
C ASN A 282 25.27 -14.49 -11.44
N SER A 283 25.21 -14.05 -10.19
CA SER A 283 26.25 -13.23 -9.56
C SER A 283 27.18 -14.05 -8.67
N VAL A 284 28.36 -13.51 -8.40
CA VAL A 284 29.44 -14.14 -7.60
C VAL A 284 29.01 -14.48 -6.16
N THR A 285 27.88 -13.91 -5.70
CA THR A 285 27.31 -14.09 -4.36
C THR A 285 26.17 -15.12 -4.32
N SER A 286 26.18 -16.17 -5.16
CA SER A 286 25.13 -17.19 -5.16
C SER A 286 25.15 -18.05 -3.90
N GLY A 287 24.08 -17.99 -3.10
CA GLY A 287 23.89 -18.75 -1.87
C GLY A 287 24.18 -17.96 -0.58
N TYR A 288 24.08 -18.62 0.57
CA TYR A 288 24.16 -17.98 1.90
C TYR A 288 25.17 -18.70 2.80
N ASN A 289 26.10 -17.93 3.37
CA ASN A 289 27.09 -18.45 4.31
C ASN A 289 27.57 -17.37 5.29
N PHE A 290 28.02 -17.78 6.47
CA PHE A 290 28.69 -16.93 7.45
C PHE A 290 29.70 -17.72 8.27
N ARG A 291 30.40 -17.03 9.18
CA ARG A 291 31.37 -17.65 10.10
C ARG A 291 30.98 -17.37 11.55
N TYR A 292 31.24 -18.34 12.41
CA TYR A 292 31.27 -18.19 13.87
C TYR A 292 32.44 -19.00 14.43
N ALA A 293 32.82 -18.76 15.68
CA ALA A 293 33.83 -19.57 16.35
C ALA A 293 33.35 -20.01 17.73
N ARG A 294 33.64 -21.26 18.09
CA ARG A 294 33.49 -21.77 19.45
C ARG A 294 34.83 -21.54 20.17
N TYR A 295 34.82 -20.84 21.31
CA TYR A 295 36.04 -20.47 22.03
C TYR A 295 36.23 -21.34 23.27
N TYR A 296 37.48 -21.75 23.51
CA TYR A 296 37.89 -22.70 24.53
C TYR A 296 39.15 -22.22 25.26
N LYS A 297 39.50 -22.88 26.36
CA LYS A 297 40.76 -22.66 27.08
C LYS A 297 41.44 -23.98 27.42
N ASN A 298 42.76 -24.01 27.29
CA ASN A 298 43.61 -25.11 27.74
C ASN A 298 43.81 -25.06 29.27
N GLU A 299 44.35 -26.15 29.82
CA GLU A 299 44.81 -26.22 31.22
C GLU A 299 45.89 -25.17 31.56
N SER A 300 46.66 -24.74 30.56
CA SER A 300 47.62 -23.62 30.61
C SER A 300 46.97 -22.24 30.70
N GLY A 301 45.64 -22.13 30.56
CA GLY A 301 44.89 -20.87 30.47
C GLY A 301 44.92 -20.21 29.09
N GLU A 302 45.73 -20.72 28.15
CA GLU A 302 45.78 -20.30 26.75
C GLU A 302 44.40 -20.47 26.09
N SER A 303 43.98 -19.48 25.29
CA SER A 303 42.69 -19.50 24.61
C SER A 303 42.84 -19.96 23.17
N TYR A 304 42.08 -20.97 22.78
CA TYR A 304 42.00 -21.48 21.41
C TYR A 304 40.54 -21.44 20.92
N ARG A 305 40.32 -21.68 19.62
CA ARG A 305 38.96 -21.70 19.06
C ARG A 305 38.82 -22.68 17.91
N ASP A 306 37.62 -23.18 17.71
CA ASP A 306 37.22 -23.88 16.48
C ASP A 306 36.44 -22.91 15.61
N LEU A 307 36.95 -22.64 14.41
CA LEU A 307 36.31 -21.75 13.44
C LEU A 307 35.38 -22.56 12.53
N TYR A 308 34.11 -22.19 12.51
CA TYR A 308 33.11 -22.76 11.63
C TYR A 308 32.72 -21.76 10.55
N LYS A 309 32.67 -22.22 9.31
CA LYS A 309 32.08 -21.50 8.18
C LYS A 309 30.94 -22.34 7.63
N VAL A 310 29.72 -21.90 7.92
CA VAL A 310 28.50 -22.65 7.64
C VAL A 310 27.79 -22.13 6.40
N TYR A 311 27.28 -23.08 5.61
CA TYR A 311 26.37 -22.88 4.49
C TYR A 311 25.03 -23.53 4.86
N GLY A 312 23.93 -22.96 4.38
CA GLY A 312 22.63 -23.39 4.87
C GLY A 312 21.47 -22.57 4.33
N ILE A 313 20.27 -22.99 4.72
CA ILE A 313 19.03 -22.39 4.24
C ILE A 313 18.51 -21.46 5.33
N ARG A 314 18.41 -20.16 5.01
CA ARG A 314 17.79 -19.15 5.88
C ARG A 314 16.29 -19.08 5.55
N PHE A 315 15.46 -19.40 6.52
CA PHE A 315 14.02 -19.33 6.41
C PHE A 315 13.48 -18.07 7.09
N ASP A 316 12.72 -17.28 6.34
CA ASP A 316 12.09 -16.05 6.80
C ASP A 316 10.57 -16.23 6.78
N ILE A 317 9.95 -16.33 7.96
CA ILE A 317 8.49 -16.41 8.08
C ILE A 317 7.93 -14.99 7.94
N MET A 318 7.04 -14.78 6.99
CA MET A 318 6.35 -13.52 6.76
C MET A 318 4.86 -13.72 7.05
N ILE A 319 4.24 -12.80 7.78
CA ILE A 319 2.82 -12.89 8.14
C ILE A 319 2.10 -11.64 7.69
N ASN A 320 1.20 -11.80 6.72
CA ASN A 320 0.29 -10.77 6.26
C ASN A 320 -1.12 -11.11 6.76
N GLY A 321 -1.95 -10.10 7.00
CA GLY A 321 -3.35 -10.36 7.31
C GLY A 321 -4.22 -9.12 7.30
N LYS A 322 -5.50 -9.39 7.10
CA LYS A 322 -6.55 -8.41 6.84
C LYS A 322 -7.84 -8.92 7.50
N ALA A 323 -8.39 -8.14 8.42
CA ALA A 323 -9.71 -8.40 8.95
C ALA A 323 -10.74 -7.44 8.36
N GLY A 324 -11.93 -7.95 8.07
CA GLY A 324 -13.12 -7.15 7.75
C GLY A 324 -14.26 -7.49 8.70
N LYS A 325 -14.93 -6.48 9.26
CA LYS A 325 -16.11 -6.64 10.14
C LYS A 325 -17.13 -5.54 9.86
N PHE A 326 -18.42 -5.85 9.89
CA PHE A 326 -19.51 -4.92 9.65
C PHE A 326 -19.40 -3.70 10.56
N ASN A 327 -19.48 -2.51 9.96
CA ASN A 327 -19.63 -1.25 10.70
C ASN A 327 -20.64 -0.35 9.97
N ILE A 328 -21.55 0.25 10.73
CA ILE A 328 -22.58 1.15 10.23
C ILE A 328 -22.00 2.43 9.59
N ILE A 329 -20.82 2.90 10.04
CA ILE A 329 -20.17 4.12 9.53
C ILE A 329 -19.77 3.98 8.05
N PRO A 330 -18.90 3.03 7.64
CA PRO A 330 -18.59 2.83 6.23
C PRO A 330 -19.82 2.44 5.41
N THR A 331 -20.76 1.68 6.00
CA THR A 331 -22.05 1.35 5.36
C THR A 331 -22.84 2.60 4.96
N ILE A 332 -23.04 3.56 5.88
CA ILE A 332 -23.77 4.81 5.60
C ILE A 332 -23.00 5.67 4.57
N ILE A 333 -21.66 5.72 4.65
CA ILE A 333 -20.84 6.46 3.68
C ILE A 333 -20.95 5.84 2.28
N ALA A 334 -20.95 4.52 2.17
CA ALA A 334 -21.16 3.80 0.91
C ALA A 334 -22.57 3.98 0.33
N ILE A 335 -23.61 4.00 1.18
CA ILE A 335 -24.99 4.33 0.76
C ILE A 335 -25.06 5.79 0.27
N GLY A 336 -24.54 6.76 1.04
CA GLY A 336 -24.62 8.18 0.70
C GLY A 336 -23.88 8.54 -0.59
N SER A 337 -22.66 8.02 -0.76
CA SER A 337 -21.89 8.17 -2.02
C SER A 337 -22.55 7.44 -3.19
N GLY A 338 -23.15 6.27 -2.97
CA GLY A 338 -23.96 5.57 -3.96
C GLY A 338 -25.19 6.37 -4.41
N VAL A 339 -25.93 6.96 -3.47
CA VAL A 339 -27.10 7.82 -3.78
C VAL A 339 -26.68 9.07 -4.55
N ALA A 340 -25.51 9.66 -4.26
CA ALA A 340 -25.00 10.80 -5.02
C ALA A 340 -24.76 10.49 -6.51
N LEU A 341 -24.36 9.26 -6.87
CA LEU A 341 -24.20 8.83 -8.27
C LEU A 341 -25.51 8.83 -9.08
N LEU A 342 -26.68 8.73 -8.41
CA LEU A 342 -27.98 8.85 -9.07
C LEU A 342 -28.23 10.27 -9.61
N GLY A 343 -27.64 11.29 -8.99
CA GLY A 343 -27.73 12.69 -9.43
C GLY A 343 -27.06 12.95 -10.78
N VAL A 344 -25.97 12.24 -11.08
CA VAL A 344 -25.27 12.33 -12.38
C VAL A 344 -26.20 11.88 -13.53
N GLY A 345 -26.99 10.83 -13.32
CA GLY A 345 -27.98 10.37 -14.29
C GLY A 345 -29.09 11.39 -14.56
N ALA A 346 -29.51 12.12 -13.52
CA ALA A 346 -30.50 13.19 -13.66
C ALA A 346 -29.93 14.34 -14.51
N PHE A 347 -28.69 14.77 -14.24
CA PHE A 347 -27.99 15.79 -15.03
C PHE A 347 -27.82 15.39 -16.51
N VAL A 348 -27.40 14.16 -16.78
CA VAL A 348 -27.25 13.66 -18.17
C VAL A 348 -28.61 13.58 -18.88
N CYS A 349 -29.65 13.10 -18.22
CA CYS A 349 -31.00 13.07 -18.80
C CYS A 349 -31.55 14.48 -19.05
N ASP A 350 -31.27 15.44 -18.17
CA ASP A 350 -31.60 16.85 -18.37
C ASP A 350 -30.88 17.44 -19.59
N MET A 351 -29.59 17.15 -19.77
CA MET A 351 -28.81 17.62 -20.92
C MET A 351 -29.38 17.06 -22.24
N ILE A 352 -29.71 15.77 -22.28
CA ILE A 352 -30.34 15.13 -23.44
C ILE A 352 -31.70 15.79 -23.75
N LEU A 353 -32.54 15.94 -22.73
CA LEU A 353 -33.89 16.51 -22.83
C LEU A 353 -33.90 17.97 -23.31
N LEU A 354 -32.94 18.78 -22.85
CA LEU A 354 -32.88 20.22 -23.14
C LEU A 354 -32.11 20.59 -24.41
N TYR A 355 -31.24 19.72 -24.93
CA TYR A 355 -30.35 20.05 -26.05
C TYR A 355 -30.36 19.04 -27.22
N MET A 356 -30.66 17.76 -26.98
CA MET A 356 -30.51 16.70 -28.01
C MET A 356 -31.83 16.23 -28.62
N MET A 357 -32.98 16.72 -28.14
CA MET A 357 -34.30 16.29 -28.62
C MET A 357 -34.95 17.32 -29.55
N ASN A 358 -35.66 16.84 -30.58
CA ASN A 358 -36.40 17.71 -31.50
C ASN A 358 -37.51 18.55 -30.81
N THR A 359 -37.95 18.15 -29.62
CA THR A 359 -38.92 18.86 -28.76
C THR A 359 -38.27 19.69 -27.65
N SER A 360 -36.94 19.87 -27.69
CA SER A 360 -36.15 20.59 -26.68
C SER A 360 -36.61 22.02 -26.42
N SER A 361 -37.07 22.75 -27.44
CA SER A 361 -37.62 24.11 -27.31
C SER A 361 -38.76 24.18 -26.28
N LEU A 362 -39.76 23.32 -26.43
CA LEU A 362 -40.94 23.25 -25.56
C LEU A 362 -40.57 22.91 -24.11
N TYR A 363 -39.57 22.06 -23.89
CA TYR A 363 -39.07 21.75 -22.55
C TYR A 363 -38.24 22.91 -21.96
N ARG A 364 -37.43 23.58 -22.78
CA ARG A 364 -36.63 24.74 -22.37
C ARG A 364 -37.52 25.92 -21.95
N GLU A 365 -38.60 26.18 -22.68
CA GLU A 365 -39.62 27.20 -22.35
C GLU A 365 -40.43 26.87 -21.08
N ARG A 366 -40.59 25.59 -20.73
CA ARG A 366 -41.25 25.18 -19.47
C ARG A 366 -40.31 25.20 -18.27
N LYS A 367 -39.00 24.96 -18.47
CA LYS A 367 -37.99 24.86 -17.40
C LYS A 367 -37.33 26.20 -17.06
N PHE A 368 -37.11 27.07 -18.06
CA PHE A 368 -36.48 28.38 -17.88
C PHE A 368 -37.51 29.50 -18.04
N GLU A 369 -37.44 30.52 -17.18
CA GLU A 369 -38.34 31.67 -17.21
C GLU A 369 -37.54 32.92 -17.60
N ILE A 370 -37.90 33.56 -18.72
CA ILE A 370 -37.12 34.67 -19.29
C ILE A 370 -37.49 35.96 -18.57
N ILE A 371 -36.73 36.30 -17.52
CA ILE A 371 -36.95 37.51 -16.72
C ILE A 371 -36.43 38.73 -17.48
N ASN A 372 -37.32 39.38 -18.24
CA ASN A 372 -37.06 40.67 -18.86
C ASN A 372 -37.05 41.78 -17.80
N PHE A 373 -35.88 42.05 -17.22
CA PHE A 373 -35.65 43.18 -16.31
C PHE A 373 -35.93 44.52 -17.00
N LYS A 374 -37.15 45.04 -16.84
CA LYS A 374 -37.45 46.45 -17.11
C LYS A 374 -36.58 47.30 -16.17
N LYS A 375 -35.59 48.00 -16.73
CA LYS A 375 -35.01 49.16 -16.06
C LYS A 375 -36.10 50.22 -15.94
N GLU A 376 -36.72 50.34 -14.77
CA GLU A 376 -37.44 51.55 -14.43
C GLU A 376 -36.44 52.72 -14.49
N LYS A 377 -36.79 53.78 -15.22
CA LYS A 377 -35.99 55.01 -15.21
C LYS A 377 -36.31 55.75 -13.92
N ASP A 378 -35.28 56.08 -13.15
CA ASP A 378 -35.42 56.92 -11.96
C ASP A 378 -36.18 58.21 -12.28
N LYS A 379 -37.20 58.51 -11.47
CA LYS A 379 -37.84 59.82 -11.48
C LYS A 379 -36.95 60.79 -10.69
N PRO A 380 -36.47 61.90 -11.28
CA PRO A 380 -35.73 62.91 -10.54
C PRO A 380 -36.63 63.58 -9.50
N LYS A 381 -36.04 63.98 -8.36
CA LYS A 381 -36.73 64.70 -7.28
C LYS A 381 -36.66 66.22 -7.46
N GLU A 382 -37.69 66.88 -6.93
CA GLU A 382 -37.68 68.24 -6.34
C GLU A 382 -37.23 69.45 -7.18
N GLY A 383 -38.21 70.02 -7.90
CA GLY A 383 -38.80 71.33 -7.56
C GLY A 383 -37.98 72.63 -7.54
N LYS A 384 -38.35 73.57 -8.46
CA LYS A 384 -38.72 74.98 -8.14
C LYS A 384 -39.27 75.75 -9.37
N SER A 385 -40.21 76.67 -9.08
CA SER A 385 -40.71 77.85 -9.84
C SER A 385 -40.22 78.18 -11.27
N GLY A 386 -41.15 78.49 -12.19
CA GLY A 386 -40.88 79.32 -13.39
C GLY A 386 -41.97 79.35 -14.49
N HIS A 387 -42.35 80.53 -15.00
CA HIS A 387 -43.12 80.75 -16.25
C HIS A 387 -42.37 80.16 -17.49
N ARG A 388 -42.96 79.88 -18.67
CA ARG A 388 -43.92 80.65 -19.52
C ARG A 388 -44.51 79.78 -20.66
N GLU A 389 -45.47 80.29 -21.45
CA GLU A 389 -46.00 79.64 -22.69
C GLU A 389 -44.94 79.53 -23.83
N ARG A 390 -45.04 78.74 -24.93
CA ARG A 390 -46.10 78.78 -25.99
C ARG A 390 -45.91 77.73 -27.14
N ARG A 391 -47.04 77.24 -27.70
CA ARG A 391 -47.35 76.90 -29.13
C ARG A 391 -46.37 76.12 -30.09
N SER A 392 -46.87 74.97 -30.61
CA SER A 392 -47.34 74.77 -32.03
C SER A 392 -46.58 73.89 -33.08
N ARG A 393 -47.33 72.94 -33.67
CA ARG A 393 -47.35 72.37 -35.07
C ARG A 393 -46.37 71.28 -35.60
N LYS A 394 -46.99 70.09 -35.83
CA LYS A 394 -46.94 69.08 -36.95
C LYS A 394 -46.71 69.61 -38.40
N PRO A 395 -46.62 68.77 -39.49
CA PRO A 395 -46.15 67.35 -39.68
C PRO A 395 -45.49 67.04 -41.10
N HIS A 396 -45.44 65.74 -41.53
CA HIS A 396 -45.21 65.16 -42.89
C HIS A 396 -43.76 65.24 -43.48
N ALA A 397 -43.29 64.47 -44.49
CA ALA A 397 -43.53 63.11 -45.08
C ALA A 397 -42.46 62.89 -46.22
N GLU A 398 -42.31 61.82 -47.05
CA GLU A 398 -42.88 60.46 -47.26
C GLU A 398 -41.94 59.62 -48.21
N LYS A 399 -42.12 58.28 -48.35
CA LYS A 399 -41.72 57.37 -49.50
C LYS A 399 -40.21 57.19 -49.85
N ASP A 400 -39.71 56.21 -50.64
CA ASP A 400 -40.13 54.83 -51.02
C ASP A 400 -38.95 53.99 -51.61
N ALA A 401 -39.12 52.65 -51.67
CA ALA A 401 -38.63 51.66 -52.68
C ALA A 401 -37.12 51.25 -52.94
N GLU A 402 -36.89 49.93 -52.81
CA GLU A 402 -36.24 48.94 -53.74
C GLU A 402 -34.70 48.79 -54.02
N ASN A 403 -34.16 47.67 -53.47
CA ASN A 403 -33.60 46.47 -54.16
C ASN A 403 -32.54 46.52 -55.31
N SER A 404 -31.30 46.04 -55.06
CA SER A 404 -30.79 44.70 -55.54
C SER A 404 -29.25 44.51 -55.65
N ILE A 405 -28.69 43.56 -54.87
CA ILE A 405 -27.82 42.41 -55.28
C ILE A 405 -26.74 42.66 -56.39
N LYS A 406 -25.41 42.46 -56.17
CA LYS A 406 -24.74 41.13 -56.00
C LYS A 406 -23.22 41.16 -55.69
N LYS A 407 -22.75 40.02 -55.13
CA LYS A 407 -21.40 39.36 -55.23
C LYS A 407 -20.37 39.57 -54.08
N LEU A 408 -19.59 38.49 -53.86
CA LEU A 408 -18.40 38.34 -53.00
C LEU A 408 -17.19 39.03 -53.70
N GLU A 409 -15.93 39.11 -53.25
CA GLU A 409 -14.97 38.25 -52.52
C GLU A 409 -13.88 39.21 -51.87
N GLU A 410 -13.14 39.03 -50.75
CA GLU A 410 -12.97 38.00 -49.69
C GLU A 410 -12.50 38.59 -48.28
N GLU A 411 -11.26 38.38 -47.76
CA GLU A 411 -10.71 38.87 -46.44
C GLU A 411 -9.67 40.03 -46.59
N THR A 412 -9.20 40.85 -45.62
CA THR A 412 -8.86 40.70 -44.16
C THR A 412 -8.84 42.09 -43.43
N CYS A 413 -8.70 42.11 -42.08
CA CYS A 413 -8.24 43.21 -41.19
C CYS A 413 -9.31 44.00 -40.36
N SER A 414 -8.85 44.72 -39.32
CA SER A 414 -9.62 45.46 -38.29
C SER A 414 -8.82 46.70 -37.81
N PRO A 415 -9.31 47.63 -36.96
CA PRO A 415 -10.58 47.69 -36.22
C PRO A 415 -11.35 49.03 -36.30
N ALA A 416 -12.41 49.18 -35.48
CA ALA A 416 -13.14 50.41 -35.13
C ALA A 416 -14.01 51.07 -36.25
N GLU A 417 -15.21 51.61 -35.99
CA GLU A 417 -16.11 51.51 -34.83
C GLU A 417 -17.57 51.81 -35.27
N ASN A 418 -18.53 51.38 -34.46
CA ASN A 418 -19.84 52.02 -34.18
C ASN A 418 -21.14 51.46 -34.81
N GLN A 419 -22.13 51.40 -33.91
CA GLN A 419 -23.60 51.24 -34.06
C GLN A 419 -24.21 49.83 -34.25
N GLN A 420 -25.24 49.59 -33.43
CA GLN A 420 -25.95 48.32 -33.17
C GLN A 420 -27.35 48.33 -33.80
N PRO A 421 -28.01 47.17 -33.86
CA PRO A 421 -29.17 47.01 -32.98
C PRO A 421 -28.95 45.89 -31.94
N PRO A 422 -29.19 46.14 -30.63
CA PRO A 422 -28.92 45.16 -29.60
C PRO A 422 -30.16 44.28 -29.30
N ASP A 423 -30.29 43.10 -29.95
CA ASP A 423 -31.22 42.04 -29.49
C ASP A 423 -30.68 41.37 -28.21
N LYS A 424 -30.62 42.16 -27.13
CA LYS A 424 -30.10 41.77 -25.81
C LYS A 424 -31.11 40.87 -25.09
N ARG A 425 -31.17 39.61 -25.51
CA ARG A 425 -31.70 38.53 -24.67
C ARG A 425 -30.96 38.52 -23.35
N GLY A 426 -31.70 38.65 -22.25
CA GLY A 426 -31.13 38.58 -20.90
C GLY A 426 -30.54 37.20 -20.58
N PRO A 427 -29.70 37.09 -19.53
CA PRO A 427 -29.20 35.80 -19.08
C PRO A 427 -30.37 34.85 -18.76
N THR A 428 -30.30 33.62 -19.27
CA THR A 428 -31.36 32.62 -19.07
C THR A 428 -31.14 31.94 -17.72
N ILE A 429 -32.01 32.24 -16.75
CA ILE A 429 -31.83 31.85 -15.35
C ILE A 429 -32.61 30.56 -15.04
N PRO A 430 -32.00 29.53 -14.40
CA PRO A 430 -32.72 28.36 -13.92
C PRO A 430 -33.71 28.73 -12.80
N ARG A 431 -34.92 28.16 -12.84
CA ARG A 431 -36.06 28.53 -11.98
C ARG A 431 -35.87 28.35 -10.46
N ASN A 432 -34.73 27.81 -10.01
CA ASN A 432 -34.43 27.51 -8.60
C ASN A 432 -33.59 28.61 -7.89
N THR A 433 -32.96 29.52 -8.63
CA THR A 433 -32.01 30.52 -8.09
C THR A 433 -32.67 31.73 -7.42
N GLY A 434 -33.38 31.47 -6.33
CA GLY A 434 -33.82 32.52 -5.40
C GLY A 434 -32.70 32.97 -4.48
N GLN A 435 -31.92 33.97 -4.89
CA GLN A 435 -30.94 34.70 -4.06
C GLN A 435 -30.83 36.17 -4.51
N ARG A 436 -30.75 37.10 -3.56
CA ARG A 436 -30.43 38.52 -3.83
C ARG A 436 -28.91 38.69 -3.84
N TYR A 437 -28.38 39.40 -4.83
CA TYR A 437 -27.05 40.00 -4.73
C TYR A 437 -27.14 41.26 -3.87
N THR A 438 -26.59 41.21 -2.65
CA THR A 438 -26.32 42.42 -1.86
C THR A 438 -24.85 42.78 -2.06
N ILE A 439 -24.59 43.84 -2.82
CA ILE A 439 -23.23 44.38 -2.96
C ILE A 439 -22.94 45.22 -1.70
N LEU A 440 -21.89 44.86 -0.97
CA LEU A 440 -21.32 45.69 0.08
C LEU A 440 -19.79 45.65 -0.03
N SER A 441 -19.13 46.80 0.14
CA SER A 441 -17.68 46.96 0.14
C SER A 441 -17.21 47.58 1.47
N PRO A 442 -15.92 47.44 1.85
CA PRO A 442 -15.58 47.18 3.24
C PRO A 442 -15.26 48.42 4.10
N GLN A 443 -15.82 48.42 5.30
CA GLN A 443 -15.39 49.12 6.52
C GLN A 443 -15.82 48.23 7.71
N GLY A 444 -15.14 48.15 8.87
CA GLY A 444 -13.87 48.73 9.27
C GLY A 444 -13.81 48.84 10.81
N ALA A 445 -12.99 48.01 11.46
CA ALA A 445 -12.94 47.83 12.94
C ALA A 445 -14.26 47.32 13.58
N GLU A 446 -14.35 46.91 14.85
CA GLU A 446 -13.33 46.74 15.91
C GLU A 446 -13.66 45.47 16.74
N ALA A 447 -12.69 44.90 17.46
CA ALA A 447 -12.88 43.71 18.29
C ALA A 447 -12.98 44.07 19.79
N ARG A 448 -13.90 43.41 20.53
CA ARG A 448 -13.89 43.35 22.00
C ARG A 448 -14.54 42.06 22.52
N HIS A 449 -13.77 41.26 23.26
CA HIS A 449 -14.32 40.25 24.17
C HIS A 449 -14.73 40.93 25.49
N HIS A 450 -15.75 40.40 26.16
CA HIS A 450 -15.80 40.40 27.62
C HIS A 450 -16.53 39.16 28.14
N ILE A 451 -15.89 38.48 29.09
CA ILE A 451 -16.44 37.43 29.97
C ILE A 451 -16.66 38.09 31.34
N THR A 452 -17.63 37.66 32.14
CA THR A 452 -17.60 37.41 33.62
C THR A 452 -19.00 36.93 34.09
N PHE A 453 -19.14 36.49 35.35
CA PHE A 453 -20.11 35.50 35.84
C PHE A 453 -21.26 36.05 36.72
N SER A 454 -22.36 35.28 36.75
CA SER A 454 -23.17 34.82 37.92
C SER A 454 -23.60 35.78 39.05
N SER A 455 -24.91 35.77 39.33
CA SER A 455 -25.47 35.64 40.70
C SER A 455 -26.93 35.13 40.65
N ASP A 456 -27.41 34.52 41.73
CA ASP A 456 -28.65 33.72 41.81
C ASP A 456 -29.98 34.51 41.77
N ALA A 457 -31.04 33.81 41.34
CA ALA A 457 -32.42 33.93 41.84
C ALA A 457 -33.21 32.63 41.50
#